data_AF-A0A838VLN9-F1
#
_entry.id   AF-A0A838VLN9-F1
#
_cell.length_a   1.000
_cell.length_b   1.000
_cell.length_c   1.000
_cell.angle_alpha   90.00
_cell.angle_beta   90.00
_cell.angle_gamma   90.00
#
_symmetry.space_group_name_H-M   'P 1'
#
loop_
_entity.id
_entity.type
_entity.pdbx_description
1 polymer ?
#
loop_
_entity_poly.entity_id
_entity_poly.type
_entity_poly.pdbx_seq_one_letter_code
_entity_poly.pdbx_strand_id
1 'polypeptide(L)'
;LRVKQDIDNEDKARGILGNFSKISAKTQPIVLCFDQLDNIGRLPDGSIDLQALFNVTSTIYNGAWKGFLIIISIRTSTWNNNYKRVQPSDLDRASLKVRLKRITLQEVESLLATRLYALHQQAEEQPSSAIYPLTQSVLMKEFPSQKASPRQALTLGKQLFQEYKEGLIKEPGNEPPLPPPTHPIIDKIQAEFKLLWQQEYKKVQGKITKITLVAIPDLIRMLQEALTALQVQGVKPKLLTGRFANNSLSYQQPSQKKRIGIVWTEDPGMRPFFDIMSACQKALDNDQYQILQLVRAGDVGNPKLAGNQIFRQIFTHTQHHHIRPNLSSVHYLVTYHNLVNSAMADELVVAGKSINLKELQDLIRQCQIFQDCFLLQELKIVSSDSTKLNPDTLDLQPIKNYLLNLVITQQFMGRKALTQNAREQFVQISESQIQQLLYQLCEENKVKIINPKAKPEAQTICLVV
;
A
#
# COMPACT_ATOMS: atom_id res chain seq x y z
N LEU A 1 10.94 -26.29 5.17
CA LEU A 1 10.46 -26.86 3.90
C LEU A 1 11.16 -26.14 2.74
N ARG A 2 12.14 -26.78 2.10
CA ARG A 2 12.80 -26.24 0.90
C ARG A 2 11.93 -26.58 -0.31
N VAL A 3 11.09 -25.65 -0.76
CA VAL A 3 10.35 -25.82 -2.01
C VAL A 3 11.37 -25.77 -3.15
N LYS A 4 11.60 -26.92 -3.81
CA LYS A 4 12.67 -27.10 -4.81
C LYS A 4 12.32 -26.56 -6.21
N GLN A 5 11.06 -26.21 -6.46
CA GLN A 5 10.56 -25.67 -7.73
C GLN A 5 9.37 -24.75 -7.47
N ASP A 6 9.28 -23.64 -8.21
CA ASP A 6 8.09 -22.79 -8.20
C ASP A 6 6.86 -23.57 -8.69
N ILE A 7 5.70 -23.23 -8.15
CA ILE A 7 4.42 -23.79 -8.58
C ILE A 7 4.11 -23.17 -9.94
N ASP A 8 4.41 -23.91 -11.00
CA ASP A 8 4.37 -23.45 -12.39
C ASP A 8 3.03 -23.69 -13.09
N ASN A 9 2.10 -24.42 -12.45
CA ASN A 9 0.74 -24.62 -12.95
C ASN A 9 -0.29 -24.86 -11.82
N GLU A 10 -1.57 -24.66 -12.18
CA GLU A 10 -2.70 -24.74 -11.26
C GLU A 10 -2.90 -26.14 -10.67
N ASP A 11 -2.65 -27.20 -11.44
CA ASP A 11 -2.80 -28.58 -10.96
C ASP A 11 -1.82 -28.92 -9.84
N LYS A 12 -0.57 -28.46 -9.93
CA LYS A 12 0.40 -28.60 -8.83
C LYS A 12 -0.03 -27.79 -7.61
N ALA A 13 -0.56 -26.59 -7.80
CA ALA A 13 -1.09 -25.78 -6.69
C ALA A 13 -2.24 -26.50 -5.96
N ARG A 14 -3.18 -27.05 -6.73
CA ARG A 14 -4.29 -27.87 -6.22
C ARG A 14 -3.79 -29.13 -5.50
N GLY A 15 -2.80 -29.82 -6.06
CA GLY A 15 -2.18 -30.99 -5.42
C GLY A 15 -1.56 -30.66 -4.06
N ILE A 16 -0.89 -29.51 -3.93
CA ILE A 16 -0.33 -29.03 -2.66
C ILE A 16 -1.45 -28.74 -1.64
N LEU A 17 -2.50 -28.02 -2.05
CA LEU A 17 -3.66 -27.76 -1.18
C LEU A 17 -4.34 -29.05 -0.72
N GLY A 18 -4.52 -30.02 -1.62
CA GLY A 18 -5.05 -31.34 -1.28
C GLY A 18 -4.17 -32.11 -0.30
N ASN A 19 -2.84 -31.96 -0.37
CA ASN A 19 -1.93 -32.54 0.63
C ASN A 19 -2.07 -31.85 1.99
N PHE A 20 -2.18 -30.51 2.02
CA PHE A 20 -2.42 -29.77 3.25
C PHE A 20 -3.74 -30.16 3.92
N SER A 21 -4.80 -30.38 3.13
CA SER A 21 -6.07 -30.93 3.63
C SER A 21 -5.87 -32.23 4.43
N LYS A 22 -5.16 -33.20 3.84
CA LYS A 22 -4.96 -34.52 4.44
C LYS A 22 -4.17 -34.44 5.75
N ILE A 23 -3.22 -33.52 5.84
CA ILE A 23 -2.39 -33.31 7.04
C ILE A 23 -3.18 -32.56 8.12
N SER A 24 -3.81 -31.44 7.76
CA SER A 24 -4.56 -30.57 8.68
C SER A 24 -5.80 -31.21 9.26
N ALA A 25 -6.42 -32.16 8.54
CA ALA A 25 -7.56 -32.93 9.04
C ALA A 25 -7.30 -33.65 10.37
N LYS A 26 -6.04 -33.86 10.76
CA LYS A 26 -5.64 -34.50 12.03
C LYS A 26 -5.23 -33.51 13.13
N THR A 27 -5.15 -32.20 12.85
CA THR A 27 -4.65 -31.19 13.80
C THR A 27 -5.65 -30.07 14.04
N GLN A 28 -5.73 -29.12 13.11
CA GLN A 28 -6.62 -27.96 13.15
C GLN A 28 -7.03 -27.59 11.73
N PRO A 29 -8.26 -27.10 11.52
CA PRO A 29 -8.70 -26.71 10.18
C PRO A 29 -7.90 -25.50 9.69
N ILE A 30 -7.56 -25.52 8.40
CA ILE A 30 -6.99 -24.37 7.71
C ILE A 30 -8.13 -23.41 7.38
N VAL A 31 -8.02 -22.16 7.83
CA VAL A 31 -9.00 -21.12 7.50
C VAL A 31 -8.51 -20.34 6.28
N LEU A 32 -9.28 -20.38 5.19
CA LEU A 32 -9.04 -19.60 3.99
C LEU A 32 -9.98 -18.39 3.98
N CYS A 33 -9.44 -17.20 4.23
CA CYS A 33 -10.18 -15.95 4.19
C CYS A 33 -9.93 -15.24 2.85
N PHE A 34 -10.98 -15.12 2.05
CA PHE A 34 -10.99 -14.29 0.85
C PHE A 34 -11.67 -12.97 1.19
N ASP A 35 -10.93 -11.88 1.11
CA ASP A 35 -11.40 -10.52 1.38
C ASP A 35 -11.07 -9.58 0.21
N GLN A 36 -11.66 -8.39 0.18
CA GLN A 36 -11.45 -7.37 -0.86
C GLN A 36 -11.65 -7.90 -2.31
N LEU A 37 -12.74 -8.66 -2.52
CA LEU A 37 -13.02 -9.31 -3.81
C LEU A 37 -13.28 -8.36 -4.99
N ASP A 38 -13.35 -7.06 -4.75
CA ASP A 38 -13.42 -6.03 -5.79
C ASP A 38 -12.14 -5.96 -6.66
N ASN A 39 -11.03 -6.53 -6.15
CA ASN A 39 -9.71 -6.48 -6.76
C ASN A 39 -9.25 -7.79 -7.42
N ILE A 40 -10.11 -8.81 -7.50
CA ILE A 40 -9.75 -10.05 -8.21
C ILE A 40 -9.68 -9.83 -9.73
N GLY A 41 -9.16 -10.83 -10.43
CA GLY A 41 -9.03 -10.81 -11.89
C GLY A 41 -10.32 -10.38 -12.59
N ARG A 42 -10.17 -9.60 -13.66
CA ARG A 42 -11.30 -9.15 -14.47
C ARG A 42 -11.47 -10.03 -15.69
N LEU A 43 -12.71 -10.29 -16.04
CA LEU A 43 -13.09 -10.89 -17.32
C LEU A 43 -12.77 -9.93 -18.49
N PRO A 44 -12.73 -10.42 -19.75
CA PRO A 44 -12.47 -9.58 -20.91
C PRO A 44 -13.44 -8.40 -21.08
N ASP A 45 -14.66 -8.51 -20.53
CA ASP A 45 -15.68 -7.45 -20.51
C ASP A 45 -15.46 -6.41 -19.39
N GLY A 46 -14.37 -6.55 -18.61
CA GLY A 46 -14.01 -5.66 -17.51
C GLY A 46 -14.73 -5.96 -16.18
N SER A 47 -15.63 -6.94 -16.15
CA SER A 47 -16.31 -7.36 -14.93
C SER A 47 -15.43 -8.20 -14.01
N ILE A 48 -15.85 -8.36 -12.75
CA ILE A 48 -15.10 -9.13 -11.75
C ILE A 48 -15.33 -10.63 -11.98
N ASP A 49 -14.26 -11.43 -12.04
CA ASP A 49 -14.32 -12.87 -12.20
C ASP A 49 -14.57 -13.60 -10.86
N LEU A 50 -15.77 -13.39 -10.29
CA LEU A 50 -16.17 -14.10 -9.07
C LEU A 50 -16.23 -15.62 -9.28
N GLN A 51 -16.51 -16.09 -10.49
CA GLN A 51 -16.61 -17.53 -10.76
C GLN A 51 -15.30 -18.24 -10.48
N ALA A 52 -14.16 -17.65 -10.83
CA ALA A 52 -12.84 -18.21 -10.52
C ALA A 52 -12.66 -18.49 -9.01
N LEU A 53 -13.18 -17.62 -8.14
CA LEU A 53 -13.15 -17.84 -6.69
C LEU A 53 -14.02 -19.03 -6.27
N PHE A 54 -15.25 -19.10 -6.76
CA PHE A 54 -16.17 -20.19 -6.43
C PHE A 54 -15.70 -21.55 -6.99
N ASN A 55 -14.97 -21.55 -8.11
CA ASN A 55 -14.30 -22.75 -8.64
C ASN A 55 -13.30 -23.36 -7.64
N VAL A 56 -12.63 -22.54 -6.83
CA VAL A 56 -11.74 -23.03 -5.77
C VAL A 56 -12.54 -23.79 -4.71
N THR A 57 -13.65 -23.21 -4.24
CA THR A 57 -14.57 -23.86 -3.30
C THR A 57 -15.09 -25.19 -3.86
N SER A 58 -15.49 -25.20 -5.12
CA SER A 58 -15.95 -26.41 -5.80
C SER A 58 -14.86 -27.46 -5.97
N THR A 59 -13.62 -27.06 -6.21
CA THR A 59 -12.46 -27.97 -6.28
C THR A 59 -12.21 -28.63 -4.92
N ILE A 60 -12.25 -27.85 -3.84
CA ILE A 60 -12.07 -28.36 -2.46
C ILE A 60 -13.19 -29.34 -2.11
N TYR A 61 -14.44 -28.98 -2.43
CA TYR A 61 -15.61 -29.82 -2.18
C TYR A 61 -15.58 -31.12 -2.98
N ASN A 62 -15.40 -31.04 -4.31
CA ASN A 62 -15.39 -32.20 -5.21
C ASN A 62 -14.17 -33.11 -4.95
N GLY A 63 -13.04 -32.53 -4.54
CA GLY A 63 -11.87 -33.28 -4.11
C GLY A 63 -12.05 -34.00 -2.77
N ALA A 64 -13.18 -33.79 -2.08
CA ALA A 64 -13.46 -34.29 -0.73
C ALA A 64 -12.38 -33.88 0.30
N TRP A 65 -11.82 -32.68 0.13
CA TRP A 65 -10.76 -32.17 0.99
C TRP A 65 -11.35 -31.74 2.34
N LYS A 66 -10.95 -32.43 3.42
CA LYS A 66 -11.36 -32.15 4.80
C LYS A 66 -10.43 -31.15 5.47
N GLY A 67 -10.89 -30.54 6.57
CA GLY A 67 -10.05 -29.64 7.38
C GLY A 67 -9.89 -28.23 6.81
N PHE A 68 -10.84 -27.74 6.01
CA PHE A 68 -10.88 -26.35 5.57
C PHE A 68 -12.13 -25.63 6.08
N LEU A 69 -11.95 -24.37 6.51
CA LEU A 69 -13.03 -23.40 6.67
C LEU A 69 -12.79 -22.27 5.67
N ILE A 70 -13.73 -22.08 4.74
CA ILE A 70 -13.62 -21.01 3.73
C ILE A 70 -14.54 -19.87 4.14
N ILE A 71 -13.96 -18.68 4.30
CA ILE A 71 -14.69 -17.44 4.58
C ILE A 71 -14.54 -16.53 3.38
N ILE A 72 -15.67 -16.20 2.74
CA ILE A 72 -15.71 -15.29 1.60
C ILE A 72 -16.40 -14.01 2.06
N SER A 73 -15.61 -12.94 2.19
CA SER A 73 -16.08 -11.60 2.51
C SER A 73 -16.34 -10.83 1.21
N ILE A 74 -17.58 -10.42 0.99
CA ILE A 74 -17.97 -9.64 -0.19
C ILE A 74 -18.89 -8.48 0.21
N ARG A 75 -18.67 -7.33 -0.42
CA ARG A 75 -19.56 -6.17 -0.28
C ARG A 75 -20.94 -6.50 -0.83
N THR A 76 -21.98 -6.05 -0.13
CA THR A 76 -23.37 -6.29 -0.54
C THR A 76 -23.66 -5.74 -1.94
N SER A 77 -23.13 -4.57 -2.31
CA SER A 77 -23.26 -3.99 -3.65
C SER A 77 -22.59 -4.86 -4.72
N THR A 78 -21.33 -5.23 -4.49
CA THR A 78 -20.54 -6.09 -5.40
C THR A 78 -21.22 -7.44 -5.59
N TRP A 79 -21.71 -8.05 -4.51
CA TRP A 79 -22.48 -9.28 -4.58
C TRP A 79 -23.73 -9.12 -5.44
N ASN A 80 -24.57 -8.13 -5.13
CA ASN A 80 -25.84 -7.91 -5.85
C ASN A 80 -25.64 -7.68 -7.35
N ASN A 81 -24.54 -7.04 -7.75
CA ASN A 81 -24.24 -6.76 -9.15
C ASN A 81 -23.70 -7.98 -9.92
N ASN A 82 -23.07 -8.94 -9.23
CA ASN A 82 -22.30 -10.00 -9.89
C ASN A 82 -22.78 -11.43 -9.60
N TYR A 83 -23.61 -11.67 -8.57
CA TYR A 83 -23.98 -13.02 -8.13
C TYR A 83 -24.61 -13.87 -9.25
N LYS A 84 -25.36 -13.25 -10.18
CA LYS A 84 -26.00 -13.94 -11.31
C LYS A 84 -25.02 -14.56 -12.30
N ARG A 85 -23.75 -14.13 -12.25
CA ARG A 85 -22.67 -14.67 -13.10
C ARG A 85 -21.99 -15.87 -12.46
N VAL A 86 -22.26 -16.15 -11.18
CA VAL A 86 -21.76 -17.34 -10.49
C VAL A 86 -22.71 -18.49 -10.76
N GLN A 87 -22.16 -19.66 -11.10
CA GLN A 87 -22.92 -20.87 -11.36
C GLN A 87 -23.75 -21.26 -10.12
N PRO A 88 -25.07 -21.53 -10.28
CA PRO A 88 -25.94 -21.88 -9.15
C PRO A 88 -25.42 -23.06 -8.32
N SER A 89 -24.83 -24.07 -8.98
CA SER A 89 -24.24 -25.23 -8.29
C SER A 89 -23.13 -24.87 -7.31
N ASP A 90 -22.42 -23.77 -7.55
CA ASP A 90 -21.37 -23.32 -6.65
C ASP A 90 -21.93 -22.43 -5.53
N LEU A 91 -23.03 -21.73 -5.80
CA LEU A 91 -23.77 -20.96 -4.79
C LEU A 91 -24.44 -21.87 -3.76
N ASP A 92 -24.96 -23.02 -4.18
CA ASP A 92 -25.60 -24.00 -3.30
C ASP A 92 -24.59 -24.66 -2.36
N ARG A 93 -23.31 -24.69 -2.75
CA ARG A 93 -22.20 -25.19 -1.90
C ARG A 93 -21.79 -24.19 -0.82
N ALA A 94 -22.16 -22.92 -0.92
CA ALA A 94 -21.95 -21.94 0.14
C ALA A 94 -22.99 -22.15 1.26
N SER A 95 -22.64 -23.00 2.22
CA SER A 95 -23.54 -23.52 3.26
C SER A 95 -24.10 -22.47 4.22
N LEU A 96 -23.41 -21.34 4.41
CA LEU A 96 -23.82 -20.28 5.32
C LEU A 96 -23.63 -18.90 4.71
N LYS A 97 -24.70 -18.09 4.70
CA LYS A 97 -24.68 -16.70 4.27
C LYS A 97 -24.97 -15.81 5.47
N VAL A 98 -23.96 -15.06 5.91
CA VAL A 98 -24.09 -14.11 7.03
C VAL A 98 -24.09 -12.69 6.48
N ARG A 99 -25.17 -11.94 6.73
CA ARG A 99 -25.23 -10.51 6.41
C ARG A 99 -24.88 -9.71 7.66
N LEU A 100 -23.78 -8.96 7.60
CA LEU A 100 -23.38 -8.05 8.67
C LEU A 100 -24.36 -6.88 8.78
N LYS A 101 -24.85 -6.63 10.01
CA LYS A 101 -25.74 -5.52 10.34
C LYS A 101 -24.93 -4.30 10.75
N ARG A 102 -25.52 -3.11 10.61
CA ARG A 102 -25.00 -1.89 11.23
C ARG A 102 -25.11 -1.99 12.75
N ILE A 103 -24.17 -1.37 13.45
CA ILE A 103 -24.16 -1.31 14.92
C ILE A 103 -25.09 -0.19 15.41
N THR A 104 -25.70 -0.40 16.57
CA THR A 104 -26.54 0.55 17.30
C THR A 104 -25.71 1.65 17.96
N LEU A 105 -26.35 2.75 18.38
CA LEU A 105 -25.66 3.81 19.12
C LEU A 105 -25.02 3.32 20.43
N GLN A 106 -25.64 2.38 21.14
CA GLN A 106 -25.06 1.80 22.36
C GLN A 106 -23.77 1.00 22.05
N GLU A 107 -23.75 0.27 20.93
CA GLU A 107 -22.55 -0.42 20.47
C GLU A 107 -21.48 0.57 19.96
N VAL A 108 -21.89 1.70 19.38
CA VAL A 108 -20.98 2.81 19.02
C VAL A 108 -20.31 3.39 20.26
N GLU A 109 -21.07 3.71 21.29
CA GLU A 109 -20.54 4.22 22.56
C GLU A 109 -19.57 3.22 23.18
N SER A 110 -19.97 1.94 23.22
CA SER A 110 -19.13 0.86 23.76
C SER A 110 -17.83 0.71 22.96
N LEU A 111 -17.89 0.80 21.63
CA LEU A 111 -16.73 0.74 20.74
C LEU A 111 -15.77 1.92 20.99
N LEU A 112 -16.29 3.14 21.16
CA LEU A 112 -15.49 4.32 21.46
C LEU A 112 -14.90 4.27 22.87
N ALA A 113 -15.70 3.87 23.86
CA ALA A 113 -15.25 3.70 25.24
C ALA A 113 -14.09 2.71 25.33
N THR A 114 -14.16 1.59 24.60
CA THR A 114 -13.07 0.61 24.54
C THR A 114 -11.76 1.22 24.02
N ARG A 115 -11.82 2.22 23.13
CA ARG A 115 -10.62 2.92 22.64
C ARG A 115 -10.09 3.95 23.61
N LEU A 116 -10.95 4.58 24.40
CA LEU A 116 -10.59 5.63 25.35
C LEU A 116 -10.21 5.09 26.73
N TYR A 117 -10.65 3.87 27.06
CA TYR A 117 -10.50 3.27 28.39
C TYR A 117 -9.07 3.37 28.94
N ALA A 118 -8.06 2.97 28.15
CA ALA A 118 -6.67 3.01 28.59
C ALA A 118 -6.16 4.44 28.87
N LEU A 119 -6.68 5.44 28.15
CA LEU A 119 -6.34 6.85 28.37
C LEU A 119 -7.04 7.39 29.61
N HIS A 120 -8.31 7.07 29.81
CA HIS A 120 -9.08 7.49 31.00
C HIS A 120 -8.50 6.93 32.29
N GLN A 121 -7.99 5.68 32.26
CA GLN A 121 -7.28 5.09 33.40
C GLN A 121 -5.95 5.78 33.75
N GLN A 122 -5.37 6.54 32.82
CA GLN A 122 -4.12 7.29 33.05
C GLN A 122 -4.37 8.74 33.50
N ALA A 123 -5.61 9.21 33.45
CA ALA A 123 -5.95 10.57 33.87
C ALA A 123 -6.00 10.68 35.40
N GLU A 124 -5.43 11.76 35.95
CA GLU A 124 -5.47 12.05 37.39
C GLU A 124 -6.92 12.20 37.88
N GLU A 125 -7.76 12.84 37.09
CA GLU A 125 -9.21 12.93 37.30
C GLU A 125 -9.94 11.99 36.34
N GLN A 126 -10.77 11.11 36.91
CA GLN A 126 -11.58 10.21 36.10
C GLN A 126 -12.66 11.01 35.34
N PRO A 127 -12.80 10.81 34.02
CA PRO A 127 -13.75 11.55 33.23
C PRO A 127 -15.20 11.21 33.62
N SER A 128 -16.09 12.19 33.46
CA SER A 128 -17.52 12.05 33.77
C SER A 128 -18.27 11.07 32.87
N SER A 129 -17.66 10.61 31.78
CA SER A 129 -18.25 9.67 30.83
C SER A 129 -17.19 8.76 30.23
N ALA A 130 -17.56 7.50 29.96
CA ALA A 130 -16.71 6.52 29.30
C ALA A 130 -16.32 6.90 27.87
N ILE A 131 -17.00 7.88 27.27
CA ILE A 131 -16.67 8.41 25.94
C ILE A 131 -16.13 9.85 25.99
N TYR A 132 -15.87 10.43 27.17
CA TYR A 132 -15.31 11.78 27.30
C TYR A 132 -14.04 11.94 26.44
N PRO A 133 -13.86 13.06 25.71
CA PRO A 133 -14.63 14.32 25.71
C PRO A 133 -15.91 14.30 24.85
N LEU A 134 -16.28 13.17 24.26
CA LEU A 134 -17.47 13.05 23.44
C LEU A 134 -18.74 12.91 24.30
N THR A 135 -19.89 13.24 23.70
CA THR A 135 -21.20 13.13 24.34
C THR A 135 -22.16 12.32 23.47
N GLN A 136 -23.14 11.69 24.11
CA GLN A 136 -24.20 10.94 23.42
C GLN A 136 -25.02 11.83 22.48
N SER A 137 -25.22 13.11 22.83
CA SER A 137 -25.96 14.05 21.99
C SER A 137 -25.30 14.27 20.62
N VAL A 138 -23.97 14.30 20.56
CA VAL A 138 -23.23 14.39 19.29
C VAL A 138 -23.43 13.12 18.46
N LEU A 139 -23.40 11.94 19.09
CA LEU A 139 -23.65 10.68 18.38
C LEU A 139 -25.07 10.62 17.80
N MET A 140 -26.07 11.09 18.55
CA MET A 140 -27.46 11.15 18.08
C MET A 140 -27.64 12.11 16.89
N LYS A 141 -26.92 13.24 16.92
CA LYS A 141 -26.93 14.22 15.83
C LYS A 141 -26.31 13.66 14.55
N GLU A 142 -25.15 13.01 14.66
CA GLU A 142 -24.40 12.48 13.51
C GLU A 142 -25.00 11.18 12.95
N PHE A 143 -25.68 10.39 13.79
CA PHE A 143 -26.35 9.15 13.38
C PHE A 143 -27.87 9.23 13.65
N PRO A 144 -28.63 10.02 12.88
CA PRO A 144 -30.08 10.19 13.10
C PRO A 144 -30.86 8.87 12.94
N SER A 145 -30.33 7.91 12.18
CA SER A 145 -30.90 6.57 12.03
C SER A 145 -30.65 5.63 13.22
N GLN A 146 -29.96 6.11 14.27
CA GLN A 146 -29.50 5.35 15.45
C GLN A 146 -28.61 4.14 15.13
N LYS A 147 -28.10 4.07 13.89
CA LYS A 147 -27.26 3.00 13.40
C LYS A 147 -26.07 3.56 12.63
N ALA A 148 -24.91 2.97 12.85
CA ALA A 148 -23.67 3.33 12.17
C ALA A 148 -22.92 2.08 11.69
N SER A 149 -21.97 2.26 10.77
CA SER A 149 -20.93 1.24 10.61
C SER A 149 -19.83 1.43 11.68
N PRO A 150 -19.14 0.36 12.10
CA PRO A 150 -18.02 0.48 13.04
C PRO A 150 -16.94 1.48 12.56
N ARG A 151 -16.70 1.53 11.24
CA ARG A 151 -15.74 2.48 10.65
C ARG A 151 -16.19 3.93 10.81
N GLN A 152 -17.44 4.25 10.48
CA GLN A 152 -17.98 5.61 10.66
C GLN A 152 -17.91 6.06 12.12
N ALA A 153 -18.26 5.17 13.04
CA ALA A 153 -18.17 5.43 14.48
C ALA A 153 -16.74 5.80 14.91
N LEU A 154 -15.75 4.99 14.53
CA LEU A 154 -14.35 5.25 14.86
C LEU A 154 -13.80 6.51 14.17
N THR A 155 -14.17 6.77 12.93
CA THR A 155 -13.79 7.99 12.21
C THR A 155 -14.33 9.23 12.92
N LEU A 156 -15.61 9.24 13.27
CA LEU A 156 -16.22 10.32 14.04
C LEU A 156 -15.55 10.48 15.40
N GLY A 157 -15.28 9.37 16.09
CA GLY A 157 -14.52 9.35 17.35
C GLY A 157 -13.17 10.06 17.24
N LYS A 158 -12.38 9.71 16.21
CA LYS A 158 -11.10 10.36 15.91
C LYS A 158 -11.27 11.85 15.66
N GLN A 159 -12.25 12.24 14.84
CA GLN A 159 -12.49 13.64 14.49
C GLN A 159 -12.84 14.49 15.71
N LEU A 160 -13.84 14.08 16.50
CA LEU A 160 -14.29 14.83 17.67
C LEU A 160 -13.21 14.93 18.74
N PHE A 161 -12.43 13.86 18.94
CA PHE A 161 -11.29 13.89 19.85
C PHE A 161 -10.21 14.87 19.39
N GLN A 162 -10.02 15.00 18.07
CA GLN A 162 -9.08 15.94 17.48
C GLN A 162 -9.57 17.38 17.62
N GLU A 163 -10.85 17.65 17.37
CA GLU A 163 -11.46 18.96 17.58
C GLU A 163 -11.35 19.42 19.04
N TYR A 164 -11.55 18.50 20.00
CA TYR A 164 -11.32 18.77 21.42
C TYR A 164 -9.87 19.19 21.69
N LYS A 165 -8.89 18.44 21.16
CA LYS A 165 -7.46 18.81 21.29
C LYS A 165 -7.16 20.18 20.71
N GLU A 166 -7.71 20.50 19.55
CA GLU A 166 -7.55 21.82 18.91
C GLU A 166 -8.15 22.94 19.78
N GLY A 167 -9.28 22.68 20.44
CA GLY A 167 -9.87 23.59 21.43
C GLY A 167 -8.94 23.89 22.60
N LEU A 168 -8.11 22.95 23.04
CA LEU A 168 -7.14 23.15 24.13
C LEU A 168 -5.95 24.06 23.73
N ILE A 169 -5.69 24.25 22.42
CA ILE A 169 -4.62 25.14 21.92
C ILE A 169 -5.00 26.61 22.09
N LYS A 170 -6.29 26.91 22.02
CA LYS A 170 -6.81 28.27 22.12
C LYS A 170 -6.86 28.63 23.60
N GLU A 171 -5.88 29.41 24.07
CA GLU A 171 -5.88 29.91 25.45
C GLU A 171 -7.22 30.61 25.77
N PRO A 172 -7.81 30.38 26.96
CA PRO A 172 -8.94 31.18 27.43
C PRO A 172 -8.43 32.57 27.86
N GLY A 173 -8.28 33.50 26.91
CA GLY A 173 -7.94 34.89 27.24
C GLY A 173 -7.61 35.80 26.06
N ASN A 174 -8.56 36.67 25.69
CA ASN A 174 -8.35 38.00 25.12
C ASN A 174 -7.68 38.20 23.75
N GLU A 175 -7.93 37.35 22.75
CA GLU A 175 -7.86 37.81 21.35
C GLU A 175 -9.15 37.46 20.59
N PRO A 176 -9.62 38.33 19.66
CA PRO A 176 -10.72 37.99 18.76
C PRO A 176 -10.42 36.66 18.06
N PRO A 177 -11.43 35.89 17.63
CA PRO A 177 -11.21 34.61 16.99
C PRO A 177 -10.33 34.79 15.76
N LEU A 178 -9.03 34.56 15.93
CA LEU A 178 -8.11 34.40 14.82
C LEU A 178 -8.66 33.23 13.99
N PRO A 179 -8.66 33.37 12.65
CA PRO A 179 -9.20 32.35 11.77
C PRO A 179 -8.61 30.97 12.12
N PRO A 180 -9.37 29.87 11.90
CA PRO A 180 -8.90 28.52 12.19
C PRO A 180 -7.47 28.33 11.66
N PRO A 181 -6.61 27.59 12.38
CA PRO A 181 -5.19 27.47 12.05
C PRO A 181 -5.02 27.24 10.55
N THR A 182 -4.39 28.20 9.89
CA THR A 182 -4.17 28.29 8.44
C THR A 182 -3.11 27.30 7.94
N HIS A 183 -3.00 26.11 8.56
CA HIS A 183 -2.40 25.00 7.85
C HIS A 183 -3.48 24.44 6.93
N PRO A 184 -3.40 24.66 5.61
CA PRO A 184 -4.45 24.23 4.70
C PRO A 184 -4.69 22.73 4.93
N ILE A 185 -5.96 22.30 4.93
CA ILE A 185 -6.36 20.88 5.05
C ILE A 185 -5.48 19.96 4.16
N ILE A 186 -5.00 20.52 3.05
CA ILE A 186 -4.02 19.94 2.12
C ILE A 186 -2.75 19.44 2.82
N ASP A 187 -2.14 20.22 3.72
CA ASP A 187 -0.90 19.84 4.43
C ASP A 187 -1.14 18.66 5.39
N LYS A 188 -2.30 18.61 6.05
CA LYS A 188 -2.69 17.50 6.92
C LYS A 188 -2.92 16.21 6.13
N ILE A 189 -3.60 16.30 4.99
CA ILE A 189 -3.81 15.14 4.10
C ILE A 189 -2.46 14.62 3.59
N GLN A 190 -1.58 15.51 3.11
CA GLN A 190 -0.26 15.11 2.61
C GLN A 190 0.62 14.51 3.72
N ALA A 191 0.62 15.09 4.92
CA ALA A 191 1.37 14.56 6.06
C ALA A 191 0.85 13.17 6.47
N GLU A 192 -0.47 12.98 6.60
CA GLU A 192 -1.06 11.69 6.95
C GLU A 192 -0.81 10.65 5.86
N PHE A 193 -0.87 11.05 4.59
CA PHE A 193 -0.54 10.17 3.47
C PHE A 193 0.94 9.76 3.47
N LYS A 194 1.88 10.68 3.72
CA LYS A 194 3.32 10.36 3.81
C LYS A 194 3.61 9.38 4.95
N LEU A 195 2.95 9.54 6.11
CA LEU A 195 3.05 8.58 7.22
C LEU A 195 2.48 7.21 6.85
N LEU A 196 1.29 7.19 6.24
CA LEU A 196 0.66 5.95 5.76
C LEU A 196 1.56 5.22 4.76
N TRP A 197 2.12 5.95 3.79
CA TRP A 197 3.07 5.43 2.82
C TRP A 197 4.26 4.77 3.51
N GLN A 198 4.91 5.47 4.46
CA GLN A 198 6.07 4.95 5.16
C GLN A 198 5.77 3.70 6.00
N GLN A 199 4.59 3.64 6.63
CA GLN A 199 4.14 2.46 7.36
C GLN A 199 3.94 1.27 6.42
N GLU A 200 3.24 1.47 5.31
CA GLU A 200 2.97 0.40 4.35
C GLU A 200 4.27 -0.06 3.65
N TYR A 201 5.13 0.88 3.28
CA TYR A 201 6.45 0.59 2.71
C TYR A 201 7.29 -0.28 3.66
N LYS A 202 7.33 0.06 4.94
CA LYS A 202 8.06 -0.74 5.94
C LYS A 202 7.48 -2.15 6.11
N LYS A 203 6.16 -2.30 6.09
CA LYS A 203 5.52 -3.64 6.09
C LYS A 203 5.93 -4.45 4.85
N VAL A 204 5.95 -3.81 3.68
CA VAL A 204 6.39 -4.42 2.42
C VAL A 204 7.86 -4.83 2.48
N GLN A 205 8.74 -3.99 3.03
CA GLN A 205 10.15 -4.33 3.24
C GLN A 205 10.33 -5.59 4.09
N GLY A 206 9.54 -5.74 5.16
CA GLY A 206 9.57 -6.92 6.01
C GLY A 206 9.05 -8.20 5.33
N LYS A 207 8.11 -8.06 4.38
CA LYS A 207 7.49 -9.20 3.66
C LYS A 207 8.28 -9.63 2.42
N ILE A 208 8.76 -8.67 1.62
CA ILE A 208 9.37 -8.91 0.32
C ILE A 208 10.89 -8.77 0.44
N THR A 209 11.58 -9.87 0.75
CA THR A 209 13.04 -9.86 0.91
C THR A 209 13.81 -10.14 -0.37
N LYS A 210 13.12 -10.56 -1.44
CA LYS A 210 13.70 -10.86 -2.77
C LYS A 210 12.69 -10.48 -3.85
N ILE A 211 13.21 -10.05 -5.01
CA ILE A 211 12.38 -9.66 -6.17
C ILE A 211 11.55 -10.87 -6.67
N THR A 212 12.13 -12.07 -6.67
CA THR A 212 11.48 -13.31 -7.12
C THR A 212 10.28 -13.75 -6.27
N LEU A 213 10.02 -13.11 -5.13
CA LEU A 213 8.81 -13.38 -4.33
C LEU A 213 7.55 -12.73 -4.92
N VAL A 214 7.69 -11.85 -5.90
CA VAL A 214 6.58 -11.22 -6.62
C VAL A 214 6.54 -11.78 -8.03
N ALA A 215 5.37 -12.26 -8.46
CA ALA A 215 5.20 -12.81 -9.79
C ALA A 215 5.43 -11.72 -10.86
N ILE A 216 6.07 -12.09 -11.97
CA ILE A 216 6.40 -11.14 -13.05
C ILE A 216 5.16 -10.44 -13.64
N PRO A 217 4.03 -11.14 -13.91
CA PRO A 217 2.82 -10.47 -14.36
C PRO A 217 2.33 -9.39 -13.38
N ASP A 218 2.48 -9.62 -12.07
CA ASP A 218 2.15 -8.64 -11.06
C ASP A 218 3.12 -7.46 -11.09
N LEU A 219 4.44 -7.69 -11.20
CA LEU A 219 5.41 -6.59 -11.32
C LEU A 219 5.11 -5.68 -12.52
N ILE A 220 4.74 -6.25 -13.67
CA ILE A 220 4.32 -5.49 -14.86
C ILE A 220 3.06 -4.68 -14.58
N ARG A 221 2.07 -5.28 -13.91
CA ARG A 221 0.83 -4.58 -13.53
C ARG A 221 1.08 -3.45 -12.54
N MET A 222 1.91 -3.67 -11.52
CA MET A 222 2.28 -2.64 -10.54
C MET A 222 3.07 -1.50 -11.20
N LEU A 223 3.94 -1.82 -12.17
CA LEU A 223 4.62 -0.82 -12.97
C LEU A 223 3.63 -0.03 -13.83
N GLN A 224 2.67 -0.69 -14.48
CA GLN A 224 1.59 -0.02 -15.22
C GLN A 224 0.80 0.94 -14.32
N GLU A 225 0.45 0.51 -13.11
CA GLU A 225 -0.23 1.36 -12.11
C GLU A 225 0.61 2.60 -11.77
N ALA A 226 1.91 2.44 -11.50
CA ALA A 226 2.82 3.54 -11.21
C ALA A 226 2.97 4.51 -12.40
N LEU A 227 3.12 4.00 -13.63
CA LEU A 227 3.19 4.83 -14.84
C LEU A 227 1.89 5.62 -15.05
N THR A 228 0.74 4.98 -14.80
CA THR A 228 -0.57 5.65 -14.88
C THR A 228 -0.70 6.75 -13.82
N ALA A 229 -0.25 6.48 -12.60
CA ALA A 229 -0.22 7.47 -11.51
C ALA A 229 0.71 8.66 -11.82
N LEU A 230 1.76 8.45 -12.61
CA LEU A 230 2.65 9.51 -13.09
C LEU A 230 2.17 10.15 -14.41
N GLN A 231 0.94 9.84 -14.84
CA GLN A 231 0.31 10.38 -16.05
C GLN A 231 1.12 10.11 -17.34
N VAL A 232 1.89 9.02 -17.35
CA VAL A 232 2.61 8.56 -18.54
C VAL A 232 1.60 8.12 -19.59
N GLN A 233 1.75 8.62 -20.81
CA GLN A 233 0.79 8.41 -21.88
C GLN A 233 1.01 7.08 -22.60
N GLY A 234 -0.07 6.54 -23.19
CA GLY A 234 0.00 5.40 -24.10
C GLY A 234 0.42 4.08 -23.47
N VAL A 235 0.24 3.90 -22.16
CA VAL A 235 0.58 2.65 -21.46
C VAL A 235 -0.34 1.52 -21.95
N LYS A 236 0.25 0.48 -22.57
CA LYS A 236 -0.45 -0.69 -23.09
C LYS A 236 0.24 -1.97 -22.60
N PRO A 237 -0.46 -2.86 -21.88
CA PRO A 237 0.09 -4.15 -21.49
C PRO A 237 0.25 -5.08 -22.70
N LYS A 238 0.96 -6.20 -22.51
CA LYS A 238 1.11 -7.27 -23.51
C LYS A 238 1.77 -6.79 -24.80
N LEU A 239 2.97 -6.22 -24.66
CA LEU A 239 3.82 -5.90 -25.81
C LEU A 239 4.24 -7.16 -26.57
N LEU A 240 4.69 -8.18 -25.83
CA LEU A 240 5.00 -9.49 -26.37
C LEU A 240 3.72 -10.30 -26.61
N THR A 241 3.81 -11.28 -27.50
CA THR A 241 2.74 -12.24 -27.77
C THR A 241 3.01 -13.61 -27.15
N GLY A 242 1.98 -14.42 -26.96
CA GLY A 242 2.12 -15.80 -26.47
C GLY A 242 2.36 -15.91 -24.96
N ARG A 243 3.12 -16.92 -24.54
CA ARG A 243 3.32 -17.29 -23.12
C ARG A 243 3.81 -16.13 -22.25
N PHE A 244 4.65 -15.25 -22.79
CA PHE A 244 5.28 -14.15 -22.06
C PHE A 244 4.60 -12.79 -22.29
N ALA A 245 3.38 -12.78 -22.85
CA ALA A 245 2.67 -11.53 -23.12
C ALA A 245 2.53 -10.68 -21.84
N ASN A 246 2.12 -11.30 -20.74
CA ASN A 246 1.94 -10.62 -19.45
C ASN A 246 3.26 -10.14 -18.80
N ASN A 247 4.41 -10.50 -19.36
CA ASN A 247 5.73 -10.08 -18.86
C ASN A 247 6.19 -8.76 -19.50
N SER A 248 5.28 -8.03 -20.13
CA SER A 248 5.65 -6.88 -20.94
C SER A 248 4.55 -5.83 -21.03
N LEU A 249 4.97 -4.58 -21.24
CA LEU A 249 4.11 -3.45 -21.55
C LEU A 249 4.84 -2.49 -22.48
N SER A 250 4.12 -1.51 -23.03
CA SER A 250 4.71 -0.39 -23.77
C SER A 250 4.11 0.93 -23.28
N TYR A 251 4.83 2.03 -23.44
CA TYR A 251 4.35 3.37 -23.13
C TYR A 251 4.98 4.41 -24.07
N GLN A 252 4.44 5.61 -24.08
CA GLN A 252 5.01 6.74 -24.82
C GLN A 252 5.88 7.58 -23.89
N GLN A 253 7.15 7.75 -24.25
CA GLN A 253 8.09 8.55 -23.47
C GLN A 253 7.61 10.01 -23.40
N PRO A 254 7.52 10.62 -22.20
CA PRO A 254 7.02 11.99 -22.04
C PRO A 254 7.78 13.02 -22.87
N SER A 255 9.10 12.85 -23.03
CA SER A 255 9.99 13.85 -23.63
C SER A 255 10.18 13.72 -25.14
N GLN A 256 10.01 12.53 -25.73
CA GLN A 256 10.45 12.27 -27.13
C GLN A 256 9.35 11.72 -28.04
N LYS A 257 8.09 11.60 -27.58
CA LYS A 257 6.98 10.89 -28.28
C LYS A 257 7.34 9.46 -28.74
N LYS A 258 8.51 8.94 -28.35
CA LYS A 258 8.98 7.60 -28.70
C LYS A 258 8.20 6.54 -27.94
N ARG A 259 7.94 5.41 -28.59
CA ARG A 259 7.32 4.25 -27.95
C ARG A 259 8.40 3.37 -27.36
N ILE A 260 8.35 3.21 -26.05
CA ILE A 260 9.26 2.39 -25.27
C ILE A 260 8.53 1.10 -24.91
N GLY A 261 9.16 -0.04 -25.21
CA GLY A 261 8.76 -1.36 -24.74
C GLY A 261 9.50 -1.74 -23.47
N ILE A 262 8.80 -2.28 -22.48
CA ILE A 262 9.38 -2.87 -21.27
C ILE A 262 9.09 -4.37 -21.29
N VAL A 263 10.12 -5.17 -21.05
CA VAL A 263 10.02 -6.61 -20.79
C VAL A 263 10.67 -6.88 -19.45
N TRP A 264 9.95 -7.50 -18.50
CA TRP A 264 10.48 -7.88 -17.20
C TRP A 264 10.60 -9.40 -17.10
N THR A 265 11.73 -9.92 -16.63
CA THR A 265 11.86 -11.34 -16.27
C THR A 265 12.88 -11.61 -15.17
N GLU A 266 12.52 -12.45 -14.21
CA GLU A 266 13.40 -12.90 -13.11
C GLU A 266 13.47 -14.42 -12.98
N ASP A 267 13.01 -15.16 -14.00
CA ASP A 267 13.10 -16.62 -13.99
C ASP A 267 14.59 -17.03 -13.94
N PRO A 268 15.01 -17.91 -13.01
CA PRO A 268 16.39 -18.36 -12.90
C PRO A 268 16.79 -19.31 -14.04
N GLY A 269 15.83 -19.94 -14.72
CA GLY A 269 16.05 -20.87 -15.81
C GLY A 269 16.51 -20.20 -17.10
N MET A 270 17.55 -20.75 -17.73
CA MET A 270 18.09 -20.21 -18.98
C MET A 270 17.22 -20.53 -20.20
N ARG A 271 16.36 -21.55 -20.14
CA ARG A 271 15.41 -21.86 -21.21
C ARG A 271 14.28 -20.83 -21.28
N PRO A 272 13.57 -20.50 -20.17
CA PRO A 272 12.67 -19.34 -20.14
C PRO A 272 13.35 -18.03 -20.57
N PHE A 273 14.60 -17.80 -20.17
CA PHE A 273 15.34 -16.61 -20.62
C PHE A 273 15.55 -16.59 -22.14
N PHE A 274 15.97 -17.71 -22.75
CA PHE A 274 16.07 -17.84 -24.20
C PHE A 274 14.73 -17.58 -24.91
N ASP A 275 13.64 -18.17 -24.40
CA ASP A 275 12.32 -18.00 -25.01
C ASP A 275 11.84 -16.53 -24.97
N ILE A 276 12.13 -15.82 -23.86
CA ILE A 276 11.83 -14.38 -23.74
C ILE A 276 12.71 -13.54 -24.67
N MET A 277 14.01 -13.80 -24.75
CA MET A 277 14.89 -13.09 -25.68
C MET A 277 14.48 -13.31 -27.14
N SER A 278 14.06 -14.52 -27.50
CA SER A 278 13.50 -14.82 -28.82
C SER A 278 12.21 -14.05 -29.08
N ALA A 279 11.35 -13.88 -28.07
CA ALA A 279 10.15 -13.05 -28.17
C ALA A 279 10.49 -11.56 -28.34
N CYS A 280 11.53 -11.06 -27.65
CA CYS A 280 12.03 -9.70 -27.83
C CYS A 280 12.54 -9.46 -29.26
N GLN A 281 13.30 -10.39 -29.81
CA GLN A 281 13.81 -10.30 -31.19
C GLN A 281 12.64 -10.20 -32.18
N LYS A 282 11.68 -11.14 -32.11
CA LYS A 282 10.49 -11.13 -32.98
C LYS A 282 9.69 -9.84 -32.88
N ALA A 283 9.59 -9.28 -31.67
CA ALA A 283 8.84 -8.06 -31.45
C ALA A 283 9.59 -6.82 -32.01
N LEU A 284 10.92 -6.83 -32.05
CA LEU A 284 11.74 -5.82 -32.73
C LEU A 284 11.60 -5.91 -34.25
N ASP A 285 11.61 -7.13 -34.81
CA ASP A 285 11.46 -7.35 -36.25
C ASP A 285 10.11 -6.84 -36.81
N ASN A 286 9.11 -6.64 -35.93
CA ASN A 286 7.79 -6.11 -36.28
C ASN A 286 7.68 -4.57 -36.16
N ASP A 287 8.77 -3.85 -35.89
CA ASP A 287 8.88 -2.37 -35.84
C ASP A 287 7.84 -1.65 -34.94
N GLN A 288 7.32 -2.33 -33.92
CA GLN A 288 6.24 -1.78 -33.08
C GLN A 288 6.71 -0.73 -32.05
N TYR A 289 8.01 -0.55 -31.88
CA TYR A 289 8.60 0.34 -30.87
C TYR A 289 10.04 0.71 -31.23
N GLN A 290 10.49 1.88 -30.77
CA GLN A 290 11.82 2.40 -31.10
C GLN A 290 12.89 1.98 -30.08
N ILE A 291 12.49 1.78 -28.82
CA ILE A 291 13.40 1.42 -27.73
C ILE A 291 12.80 0.26 -26.93
N LEU A 292 13.59 -0.79 -26.71
CA LEU A 292 13.26 -1.89 -25.81
C LEU A 292 14.11 -1.80 -24.55
N GLN A 293 13.48 -2.00 -23.40
CA GLN A 293 14.12 -2.04 -22.10
C GLN A 293 13.85 -3.39 -21.44
N LEU A 294 14.93 -4.14 -21.16
CA LEU A 294 14.87 -5.35 -20.36
C LEU A 294 15.04 -4.98 -18.89
N VAL A 295 14.09 -5.37 -18.04
CA VAL A 295 14.20 -5.28 -16.59
C VAL A 295 14.48 -6.68 -16.04
N ARG A 296 15.69 -6.88 -15.51
CA ARG A 296 16.13 -8.16 -14.94
C ARG A 296 17.27 -7.97 -13.96
N ALA A 297 17.12 -8.43 -12.71
CA ALA A 297 18.20 -8.47 -11.73
C ALA A 297 19.03 -9.76 -11.82
N GLY A 298 18.38 -10.87 -12.22
CA GLY A 298 19.05 -12.16 -12.39
C GLY A 298 20.16 -12.17 -13.46
N ASP A 299 21.05 -13.15 -13.37
CA ASP A 299 22.11 -13.35 -14.35
C ASP A 299 21.54 -13.64 -15.77
N VAL A 300 22.28 -13.23 -16.79
CA VAL A 300 21.93 -13.40 -18.21
C VAL A 300 22.56 -14.65 -18.84
N GLY A 301 23.19 -15.50 -18.03
CA GLY A 301 23.78 -16.77 -18.42
C GLY A 301 25.15 -16.65 -19.09
N ASN A 302 25.69 -17.80 -19.47
CA ASN A 302 26.96 -17.89 -20.17
C ASN A 302 26.87 -17.30 -21.59
N PRO A 303 27.86 -16.53 -22.07
CA PRO A 303 27.91 -15.97 -23.42
C PRO A 303 27.74 -16.96 -24.59
N LYS A 304 28.01 -18.25 -24.36
CA LYS A 304 27.85 -19.32 -25.36
C LYS A 304 26.39 -19.78 -25.53
N LEU A 305 25.51 -19.45 -24.59
CA LEU A 305 24.09 -19.84 -24.67
C LEU A 305 23.34 -18.93 -25.63
N ALA A 306 22.44 -19.51 -26.43
CA ALA A 306 21.65 -18.80 -27.42
C ALA A 306 20.89 -17.59 -26.83
N GLY A 307 20.35 -17.73 -25.61
CA GLY A 307 19.66 -16.61 -24.93
C GLY A 307 20.58 -15.42 -24.66
N ASN A 308 21.82 -15.66 -24.24
CA ASN A 308 22.79 -14.60 -24.02
C ASN A 308 23.26 -13.97 -25.34
N GLN A 309 23.40 -14.78 -26.38
CA GLN A 309 23.77 -14.28 -27.72
C GLN A 309 22.73 -13.30 -28.25
N ILE A 310 21.43 -13.65 -28.18
CA ILE A 310 20.33 -12.75 -28.56
C ILE A 310 20.32 -11.51 -27.64
N PHE A 311 20.48 -11.69 -26.33
CA PHE A 311 20.58 -10.58 -25.39
C PHE A 311 21.68 -9.58 -25.79
N ARG A 312 22.88 -10.06 -26.14
CA ARG A 312 23.99 -9.19 -26.56
C ARG A 312 23.68 -8.47 -27.87
N GLN A 313 23.08 -9.17 -28.84
CA GLN A 313 22.67 -8.57 -30.11
C GLN A 313 21.67 -7.42 -29.90
N ILE A 314 20.72 -7.60 -28.98
CA ILE A 314 19.68 -6.60 -28.74
C ILE A 314 20.17 -5.48 -27.83
N PHE A 315 20.85 -5.77 -26.72
CA PHE A 315 21.05 -4.83 -25.61
C PHE A 315 22.50 -4.37 -25.39
N THR A 316 23.46 -4.87 -26.16
CA THR A 316 24.87 -4.47 -26.02
C THR A 316 25.28 -3.55 -27.17
N HIS A 317 25.77 -2.35 -26.84
CA HIS A 317 26.16 -1.31 -27.82
C HIS A 317 25.03 -0.90 -28.79
N THR A 318 23.77 -1.00 -28.38
CA THR A 318 22.59 -0.55 -29.12
C THR A 318 21.86 0.57 -28.38
N GLN A 319 20.77 1.09 -28.96
CA GLN A 319 19.85 2.02 -28.29
C GLN A 319 18.93 1.34 -27.26
N HIS A 320 18.96 0.01 -27.13
CA HIS A 320 18.16 -0.75 -26.18
C HIS A 320 18.92 -0.93 -24.87
N HIS A 321 18.20 -1.04 -23.76
CA HIS A 321 18.84 -0.97 -22.44
C HIS A 321 18.46 -2.16 -21.56
N HIS A 322 19.43 -2.63 -20.77
CA HIS A 322 19.21 -3.57 -19.68
C HIS A 322 19.26 -2.81 -18.35
N ILE A 323 18.15 -2.82 -17.63
CA ILE A 323 18.01 -2.24 -16.30
C ILE A 323 18.02 -3.37 -15.27
N ARG A 324 18.88 -3.26 -14.27
CA ARG A 324 18.90 -4.16 -13.12
C ARG A 324 18.12 -3.52 -11.98
N PRO A 325 16.86 -3.93 -11.72
CA PRO A 325 16.09 -3.34 -10.64
C PRO A 325 16.73 -3.69 -9.29
N ASN A 326 16.63 -2.76 -8.34
CA ASN A 326 16.95 -3.04 -6.94
C ASN A 326 15.69 -3.44 -6.18
N LEU A 327 15.88 -4.05 -5.01
CA LEU A 327 14.76 -4.52 -4.19
C LEU A 327 13.86 -3.37 -3.72
N SER A 328 14.43 -2.19 -3.42
CA SER A 328 13.64 -1.02 -3.03
C SER A 328 12.67 -0.56 -4.11
N SER A 329 13.05 -0.63 -5.39
CA SER A 329 12.12 -0.33 -6.51
C SER A 329 10.89 -1.23 -6.48
N VAL A 330 11.08 -2.52 -6.19
CA VAL A 330 9.96 -3.46 -6.04
C VAL A 330 9.12 -3.11 -4.82
N HIS A 331 9.74 -2.69 -3.71
CA HIS A 331 9.01 -2.22 -2.53
C HIS A 331 8.13 -1.02 -2.86
N TYR A 332 8.62 -0.05 -3.63
CA TYR A 332 7.81 1.10 -4.09
C TYR A 332 6.59 0.64 -4.88
N LEU A 333 6.79 -0.23 -5.87
CA LEU A 333 5.71 -0.74 -6.72
C LEU A 333 4.66 -1.53 -5.92
N VAL A 334 5.10 -2.45 -5.05
CA VAL A 334 4.19 -3.25 -4.22
C VAL A 334 3.45 -2.38 -3.20
N THR A 335 4.12 -1.38 -2.60
CA THR A 335 3.49 -0.45 -1.65
C THR A 335 2.38 0.32 -2.33
N TYR A 336 2.66 0.89 -3.50
CA TYR A 336 1.64 1.61 -4.26
C TYR A 336 0.48 0.70 -4.66
N HIS A 337 0.81 -0.51 -5.11
CA HIS A 337 -0.18 -1.51 -5.49
C HIS A 337 -1.14 -1.86 -4.33
N ASN A 338 -0.63 -2.02 -3.10
CA ASN A 338 -1.47 -2.25 -1.91
C ASN A 338 -2.41 -1.07 -1.63
N LEU A 339 -1.94 0.16 -1.84
CA LEU A 339 -2.76 1.36 -1.68
C LEU A 339 -3.80 1.50 -2.80
N VAL A 340 -3.46 1.13 -4.04
CA VAL A 340 -4.40 1.06 -5.17
C VAL A 340 -5.52 0.08 -4.85
N ASN A 341 -5.19 -1.12 -4.38
CA ASN A 341 -6.18 -2.11 -3.95
C ASN A 341 -7.08 -1.56 -2.84
N SER A 342 -6.50 -0.88 -1.85
CA SER A 342 -7.26 -0.27 -0.75
C SER A 342 -8.17 0.86 -1.24
N ALA A 343 -7.73 1.67 -2.21
CA ALA A 343 -8.53 2.75 -2.77
C ALA A 343 -9.68 2.22 -3.65
N MET A 344 -9.42 1.20 -4.47
CA MET A 344 -10.44 0.54 -5.29
C MET A 344 -11.48 -0.20 -4.44
N ALA A 345 -11.06 -0.70 -3.27
CA ALA A 345 -11.93 -1.29 -2.28
C ALA A 345 -12.46 -0.25 -1.27
N ASP A 346 -12.55 1.06 -1.56
CA ASP A 346 -13.02 2.15 -0.66
C ASP A 346 -12.59 2.00 0.82
N GLU A 347 -11.37 1.57 1.04
CA GLU A 347 -10.78 1.23 2.34
C GLU A 347 -9.61 2.12 2.70
N LEU A 348 -9.03 2.79 1.70
CA LEU A 348 -8.04 3.82 1.90
C LEU A 348 -8.69 5.04 2.55
N VAL A 349 -8.28 5.34 3.78
CA VAL A 349 -8.71 6.53 4.54
C VAL A 349 -7.48 7.35 4.88
N VAL A 350 -7.51 8.64 4.55
CA VAL A 350 -6.46 9.62 4.86
C VAL A 350 -7.13 10.84 5.45
N ALA A 351 -6.68 11.29 6.62
CA ALA A 351 -7.23 12.44 7.34
C ALA A 351 -8.75 12.35 7.58
N GLY A 352 -9.25 11.13 7.84
CA GLY A 352 -10.68 10.86 8.07
C GLY A 352 -11.54 10.80 6.81
N LYS A 353 -10.99 11.10 5.63
CA LYS A 353 -11.68 11.04 4.34
C LYS A 353 -11.31 9.75 3.60
N SER A 354 -12.30 9.09 3.00
CA SER A 354 -12.05 7.97 2.07
C SER A 354 -11.46 8.51 0.76
N ILE A 355 -10.37 7.90 0.30
CA ILE A 355 -9.61 8.31 -0.87
C ILE A 355 -9.86 7.32 -1.99
N ASN A 356 -10.42 7.80 -3.10
CA ASN A 356 -10.60 6.98 -4.30
C ASN A 356 -9.30 6.90 -5.14
N LEU A 357 -9.29 6.08 -6.18
CA LEU A 357 -8.10 5.86 -7.02
C LEU A 357 -7.55 7.15 -7.65
N LYS A 358 -8.42 8.05 -8.12
CA LYS A 358 -7.99 9.31 -8.75
C LYS A 358 -7.32 10.23 -7.72
N GLU A 359 -7.92 10.35 -6.54
CA GLU A 359 -7.37 11.13 -5.44
C GLU A 359 -6.04 10.54 -4.93
N LEU A 360 -5.92 9.20 -4.86
CA LEU A 360 -4.65 8.54 -4.53
C LEU A 360 -3.57 8.87 -5.56
N GLN A 361 -3.89 8.83 -6.85
CA GLN A 361 -2.94 9.21 -7.91
C GLN A 361 -2.52 10.68 -7.81
N ASP A 362 -3.44 11.59 -7.45
CA ASP A 362 -3.11 12.99 -7.16
C ASP A 362 -2.14 13.12 -5.98
N LEU A 363 -2.39 12.38 -4.89
CA LEU A 363 -1.52 12.38 -3.70
C LEU A 363 -0.11 11.87 -3.99
N ILE A 364 0.01 10.80 -4.79
CA ILE A 364 1.32 10.28 -5.22
C ILE A 364 2.15 11.35 -5.90
N ARG A 365 1.53 12.13 -6.80
CA ARG A 365 2.20 13.22 -7.52
C ARG A 365 2.53 14.40 -6.60
N GLN A 366 1.57 14.86 -5.82
CA GLN A 366 1.75 16.00 -4.91
C GLN A 366 2.82 15.73 -3.85
N CYS A 367 2.87 14.50 -3.33
CA CYS A 367 3.87 14.09 -2.35
C CYS A 367 5.18 13.60 -2.97
N GLN A 368 5.29 13.58 -4.31
CA GLN A 368 6.48 13.13 -5.06
C GLN A 368 6.99 11.75 -4.60
N ILE A 369 6.07 10.84 -4.26
CA ILE A 369 6.41 9.55 -3.64
C ILE A 369 7.40 8.75 -4.47
N PHE A 370 7.26 8.75 -5.79
CA PHE A 370 8.10 7.96 -6.69
C PHE A 370 9.44 8.60 -7.06
N GLN A 371 9.75 9.80 -6.57
CA GLN A 371 10.97 10.54 -6.94
C GLN A 371 12.24 9.74 -6.62
N ASP A 372 12.25 9.01 -5.50
CA ASP A 372 13.37 8.18 -5.04
C ASP A 372 13.32 6.71 -5.55
N CYS A 373 12.43 6.39 -6.48
CA CYS A 373 12.33 5.04 -7.04
C CYS A 373 13.36 4.83 -8.15
N PHE A 374 14.43 4.08 -7.85
CA PHE A 374 15.54 3.81 -8.78
C PHE A 374 15.08 3.28 -10.15
N LEU A 375 14.16 2.32 -10.20
CA LEU A 375 13.65 1.80 -11.48
C LEU A 375 12.98 2.91 -12.31
N LEU A 376 12.18 3.77 -11.70
CA LEU A 376 11.49 4.85 -12.41
C LEU A 376 12.47 5.96 -12.85
N GLN A 377 13.56 6.16 -12.12
CA GLN A 377 14.68 7.03 -12.51
C GLN A 377 15.43 6.47 -13.72
N GLU A 378 15.78 5.17 -13.70
CA GLU A 378 16.46 4.49 -14.82
C GLU A 378 15.59 4.44 -16.09
N LEU A 379 14.27 4.32 -15.92
CA LEU A 379 13.31 4.43 -17.01
C LEU A 379 13.12 5.87 -17.51
N LYS A 380 13.74 6.87 -16.87
CA LYS A 380 13.64 8.30 -17.16
C LYS A 380 12.19 8.82 -17.10
N ILE A 381 11.40 8.24 -16.19
CA ILE A 381 10.03 8.68 -15.91
C ILE A 381 10.04 9.80 -14.88
N VAL A 382 10.91 9.68 -13.87
CA VAL A 382 11.15 10.70 -12.85
C VAL A 382 12.61 11.15 -12.91
N SER A 383 12.89 12.39 -12.50
CA SER A 383 14.25 12.91 -12.43
C SER A 383 15.02 12.26 -11.29
N SER A 384 16.29 11.92 -11.51
CA SER A 384 17.20 11.62 -10.40
C SER A 384 17.69 12.94 -9.82
N ASP A 385 17.37 13.24 -8.57
CA ASP A 385 18.02 14.33 -7.84
C ASP A 385 19.44 13.88 -7.47
N SER A 386 20.36 13.99 -8.42
CA SER A 386 21.77 13.58 -8.29
C SER A 386 22.60 14.50 -7.39
N THR A 387 21.96 15.27 -6.51
CA THR A 387 22.59 16.14 -5.49
C THR A 387 22.64 15.50 -4.09
N LYS A 388 22.20 14.25 -3.92
CA LYS A 388 22.36 13.57 -2.63
C LYS A 388 23.85 13.30 -2.34
N LEU A 389 24.29 13.91 -1.23
CA LEU A 389 25.62 13.97 -0.63
C LEU A 389 26.37 12.63 -0.53
N ASN A 390 27.67 12.74 -0.30
CA ASN A 390 28.60 11.67 0.05
C ASN A 390 27.92 10.46 0.75
N PRO A 391 28.21 9.22 0.32
CA PRO A 391 27.62 8.00 0.89
C PRO A 391 27.91 7.79 2.39
N ASP A 392 28.83 8.56 2.97
CA ASP A 392 29.22 8.49 4.38
C ASP A 392 28.41 9.42 5.32
N THR A 393 27.57 10.32 4.78
CA THR A 393 26.72 11.20 5.61
C THR A 393 25.29 10.68 5.64
N LEU A 394 24.81 10.29 6.83
CA LEU A 394 23.42 9.90 7.05
C LEU A 394 22.50 11.11 6.76
N ASP A 395 21.69 11.02 5.71
CA ASP A 395 20.68 12.03 5.42
C ASP A 395 19.58 12.00 6.49
N LEU A 396 19.53 13.03 7.33
CA LEU A 396 18.56 13.17 8.41
C LEU A 396 17.24 13.82 7.96
N GLN A 397 17.14 14.33 6.73
CA GLN A 397 15.94 14.99 6.24
C GLN A 397 14.68 14.10 6.23
N PRO A 398 14.75 12.81 5.81
CA PRO A 398 13.59 11.92 5.89
C PRO A 398 13.04 11.78 7.31
N ILE A 399 13.92 11.81 8.31
CA ILE A 399 13.58 11.68 9.72
C ILE A 399 12.96 12.97 10.23
N LYS A 400 13.54 14.13 9.89
CA LYS A 400 12.96 15.44 10.22
C LYS A 400 11.56 15.60 9.64
N ASN A 401 11.37 15.24 8.37
CA ASN A 401 10.06 15.26 7.71
C ASN A 401 9.08 14.29 8.37
N TYR A 402 9.54 13.10 8.81
CA TYR A 402 8.70 12.17 9.56
C TYR A 402 8.21 12.76 10.88
N LEU A 403 9.12 13.35 11.67
CA LEU A 403 8.79 14.00 12.94
C LEU A 403 7.77 15.13 12.72
N LEU A 404 8.01 15.98 11.73
CA LEU A 404 7.08 17.06 11.39
C LEU A 404 5.70 16.52 10.97
N ASN A 405 5.64 15.50 10.11
CA ASN A 405 4.38 14.90 9.69
C ASN A 405 3.60 14.27 10.87
N LEU A 406 4.29 13.65 11.83
CA LEU A 406 3.65 13.14 13.06
C LEU A 406 3.02 14.28 13.87
N VAL A 407 3.72 15.40 14.01
CA VAL A 407 3.19 16.57 14.73
C VAL A 407 2.06 17.24 13.93
N ILE A 408 2.16 17.35 12.61
CA ILE A 408 1.08 17.86 11.73
C ILE A 408 -0.20 17.04 11.90
N THR A 409 -0.08 15.71 11.91
CA THR A 409 -1.25 14.84 11.99
C THR A 409 -1.88 14.76 13.37
N GLN A 410 -1.06 14.71 14.42
CA GLN A 410 -1.56 14.56 15.79
C GLN A 410 -1.87 15.90 16.48
N GLN A 411 -1.32 17.01 15.97
CA GLN A 411 -1.31 18.37 16.53
C GLN A 411 -0.56 18.49 17.87
N PHE A 412 -0.68 17.48 18.74
CA PHE A 412 0.07 17.30 19.97
C PHE A 412 0.64 15.90 20.05
N MET A 413 1.92 15.80 20.41
CA MET A 413 2.54 14.52 20.75
C MET A 413 3.53 14.69 21.90
N GLY A 414 3.50 13.79 22.88
CA GLY A 414 4.51 13.75 23.94
C GLY A 414 5.90 13.54 23.34
N ARG A 415 6.90 14.29 23.81
CA ARG A 415 8.28 14.25 23.27
C ARG A 415 8.83 12.82 23.28
N LYS A 416 8.63 12.08 24.37
CA LYS A 416 9.04 10.67 24.49
C LYS A 416 8.38 9.78 23.44
N ALA A 417 7.06 9.93 23.22
CA ALA A 417 6.33 9.15 22.23
C ALA A 417 6.82 9.48 20.81
N LEU A 418 7.08 10.76 20.50
CA LEU A 418 7.61 11.18 19.22
C LEU A 418 8.99 10.59 18.94
N THR A 419 9.89 10.62 19.95
CA THR A 419 11.21 9.98 19.87
C THR A 419 11.09 8.47 19.66
N GLN A 420 10.22 7.79 20.39
CA GLN A 420 10.03 6.36 20.27
C GLN A 420 9.51 5.96 18.88
N ASN A 421 8.52 6.69 18.34
CA ASN A 421 8.00 6.46 16.99
C ASN A 421 9.09 6.63 15.92
N ALA A 422 10.00 7.60 16.08
CA ALA A 422 11.11 7.80 15.16
C ALA A 422 12.14 6.67 15.25
N ARG A 423 12.49 6.21 16.46
CA ARG A 423 13.43 5.08 16.64
C ARG A 423 12.89 3.76 16.11
N GLU A 424 11.60 3.53 16.30
CA GLU A 424 10.94 2.34 15.73
C GLU A 424 10.98 2.39 14.21
N GLN A 425 10.76 3.56 13.60
CA GLN A 425 10.77 3.72 12.15
C GLN A 425 12.19 3.69 11.55
N PHE A 426 13.17 4.29 12.22
CA PHE A 426 14.55 4.45 11.76
C PHE A 426 15.52 3.79 12.74
N VAL A 427 15.88 2.53 12.49
CA VAL A 427 16.68 1.71 13.44
C VAL A 427 18.08 2.29 13.71
N GLN A 428 18.63 3.05 12.77
CA GLN A 428 20.01 3.56 12.84
C GLN A 428 20.17 4.92 13.52
N ILE A 429 19.08 5.57 13.95
CA ILE A 429 19.16 6.91 14.57
C ILE A 429 19.32 6.84 16.10
N SER A 430 20.20 7.69 16.63
CA SER A 430 20.32 7.89 18.07
C SER A 430 19.25 8.86 18.62
N GLU A 431 18.99 8.77 19.92
CA GLU A 431 18.09 9.71 20.58
C GLU A 431 18.62 11.15 20.52
N SER A 432 19.93 11.36 20.63
CA SER A 432 20.55 12.69 20.51
C SER A 432 20.33 13.33 19.14
N GLN A 433 20.41 12.54 18.06
CA GLN A 433 20.11 13.02 16.71
C GLN A 433 18.64 13.42 16.56
N ILE A 434 17.70 12.62 17.10
CA ILE A 434 16.28 13.00 17.10
C ILE A 434 16.07 14.32 17.85
N GLN A 435 16.69 14.48 19.01
CA GLN A 435 16.58 15.72 19.78
C GLN A 435 17.12 16.93 19.00
N GLN A 436 18.24 16.79 18.30
CA GLN A 436 18.77 17.85 17.43
C GLN A 436 17.78 18.22 16.32
N LEU A 437 17.16 17.24 15.66
CA LEU A 437 16.14 17.50 14.64
C LEU A 437 14.90 18.20 15.20
N LEU A 438 14.49 17.88 16.43
CA LEU A 438 13.39 18.56 17.10
C LEU A 438 13.74 20.02 17.43
N TYR A 439 14.97 20.29 17.91
CA TYR A 439 15.42 21.67 18.13
C TYR A 439 15.48 22.45 16.82
N GLN A 440 15.96 21.85 15.72
CA GLN A 440 15.92 22.49 14.40
C GLN A 440 14.49 22.82 13.96
N LEU A 441 13.52 21.92 14.19
CA LEU A 441 12.11 22.20 13.89
C LEU A 441 11.53 23.33 14.76
N CYS A 442 12.02 23.49 16.00
CA CYS A 442 11.68 24.63 16.85
C CYS A 442 12.29 25.94 16.32
N GLU A 443 13.57 25.93 15.94
CA GLU A 443 14.28 27.08 15.37
C GLU A 443 13.63 27.56 14.05
N GLU A 444 13.14 26.63 13.24
CA GLU A 444 12.40 26.90 12.00
C GLU A 444 10.95 27.34 12.24
N ASN A 445 10.53 27.52 13.50
CA ASN A 445 9.16 27.85 13.90
C ASN A 445 8.12 26.88 13.32
N LYS A 446 8.46 25.59 13.17
CA LYS A 446 7.52 24.56 12.72
C LYS A 446 6.79 23.88 13.88
N VAL A 447 7.49 23.73 15.02
CA VAL A 447 6.93 23.12 16.23
C VAL A 447 7.37 23.89 17.48
N LYS A 448 6.65 23.71 18.59
CA LYS A 448 6.98 24.29 19.91
C LYS A 448 6.93 23.22 20.98
N ILE A 449 7.88 23.29 21.91
CA ILE A 449 7.89 22.46 23.13
C ILE A 449 7.07 23.18 24.20
N ILE A 450 5.98 22.55 24.63
CA ILE A 450 5.15 22.98 25.76
C ILE A 450 5.81 22.51 27.07
N ASN A 451 5.86 23.41 28.05
CA ASN A 451 6.53 23.21 29.34
C ASN A 451 8.01 22.82 29.21
N PRO A 452 8.86 23.66 28.58
CA PRO A 452 10.26 23.33 28.29
C PRO A 452 11.10 23.07 29.55
N LYS A 453 10.66 23.56 30.72
CA LYS A 453 11.32 23.34 32.02
C LYS A 453 10.98 21.98 32.66
N ALA A 454 9.94 21.30 32.18
CA ALA A 454 9.56 19.97 32.67
C ALA A 454 10.56 18.90 32.18
N LYS A 455 10.57 17.74 32.83
CA LYS A 455 11.37 16.59 32.37
C LYS A 455 10.90 16.13 30.97
N PRO A 456 11.78 15.59 30.10
CA PRO A 456 11.43 15.21 28.74
C PRO A 456 10.20 14.30 28.61
N GLU A 457 9.92 13.46 29.62
CA GLU A 457 8.76 12.57 29.66
C GLU A 457 7.43 13.32 29.82
N ALA A 458 7.45 14.51 30.42
CA ALA A 458 6.30 15.38 30.64
C ALA A 458 6.21 16.51 29.59
N GLN A 459 7.19 16.62 28.69
CA GLN A 459 7.17 17.61 27.61
C GLN A 459 6.26 17.16 26.47
N THR A 460 5.49 18.11 25.94
CA THR A 460 4.64 17.91 24.78
C THR A 460 5.10 18.81 23.64
N ILE A 461 5.03 18.31 22.41
CA ILE A 461 5.37 19.05 21.19
C ILE A 461 4.08 19.35 20.44
N CYS A 462 3.90 20.60 20.04
CA CYS A 462 2.77 21.04 19.23
C CYS A 462 3.24 21.75 17.95
N LEU A 463 2.34 21.89 16.97
CA LEU A 463 2.59 22.77 15.83
C LEU A 463 2.60 24.24 16.28
N VAL A 464 3.40 25.04 15.59
CA VAL A 464 3.25 26.50 15.61
C VAL A 464 2.24 26.87 14.52
N VAL A 465 1.23 27.66 14.88
CA VAL A 465 0.18 28.15 13.96
C VAL A 465 0.60 29.47 13.37
#